data_AF-A0A3P0X9Y0-F1
#
_entry.id   AF-A0A3P0X9Y0-F1
#
_cell.length_a   1.000
_cell.length_b   1.000
_cell.length_c   1.000
_cell.angle_alpha   90.00
_cell.angle_beta   90.00
_cell.angle_gamma   90.00
#
_symmetry.space_group_name_H-M   'P 1'
#
loop_
_entity.id
_entity.type
_entity.pdbx_description
1 polymer ?
#
loop_
_entity_poly.entity_id
_entity_poly.type
_entity_poly.pdbx_seq_one_letter_code
_entity_poly.pdbx_strand_id
1 'polypeptide(L)'
;MAQCWLFWVPSREGCAGRQPLFREQRLCGRLPRNWAVIRLEGQADTLTFMQTKTIYIPMLDEGTAVWTPVIAQPISSATYRIGSEPLYPDDENWAFRSGQEVTVEEHTFQDGNCGLVAVGPAAHARWDLTRAETDIVQNALNEICNGISLGDEFETRIGATVGEARALLERVSGLRRQ
;
A
#
# COMPACT_ATOMS: atom_id res chain seq x y z
N MET A 1 6.46 18.04 -16.29
CA MET A 1 5.48 18.02 -17.39
C MET A 1 4.33 17.12 -16.95
N ALA A 2 3.19 17.72 -16.61
CA ALA A 2 2.03 17.00 -16.10
C ALA A 2 1.19 16.47 -17.27
N GLN A 3 0.90 15.17 -17.27
CA GLN A 3 -0.12 14.60 -18.15
C GLN A 3 -1.49 14.90 -17.54
N CYS A 4 -2.16 15.88 -18.11
CA CYS A 4 -3.56 16.19 -17.85
C CYS A 4 -4.41 15.18 -18.63
N TRP A 5 -5.12 14.30 -17.94
CA TRP A 5 -6.18 13.50 -18.56
C TRP A 5 -7.44 14.37 -18.65
N LEU A 6 -7.79 14.80 -19.87
CA LEU A 6 -9.06 15.45 -20.17
C LEU A 6 -10.16 14.39 -20.18
N PHE A 7 -10.98 14.33 -19.14
CA PHE A 7 -12.23 13.56 -19.17
C PHE A 7 -13.30 14.35 -19.94
N TRP A 8 -13.80 13.75 -21.03
CA TRP A 8 -14.98 14.21 -21.76
C TRP A 8 -16.22 13.57 -21.14
N VAL A 9 -17.15 14.40 -20.62
CA VAL A 9 -18.48 13.97 -20.17
C VAL A 9 -19.50 14.56 -21.15
N PRO A 10 -20.18 13.75 -21.99
CA PRO A 10 -21.25 14.26 -22.82
C PRO A 10 -22.50 14.49 -21.96
N SER A 11 -22.89 15.75 -21.78
CA SER A 11 -24.18 16.09 -21.17
C SER A 11 -25.30 15.89 -22.20
N ARG A 12 -26.25 15.01 -21.90
CA ARG A 12 -27.53 14.93 -22.61
C ARG A 12 -28.42 16.05 -22.07
N GLU A 13 -28.58 17.13 -22.83
CA GLU A 13 -29.78 17.98 -22.82
C GLU A 13 -29.72 18.98 -23.99
N GLY A 14 -30.82 19.06 -24.74
CA GLY A 14 -30.92 19.83 -25.98
C GLY A 14 -31.12 21.33 -25.78
N CYS A 15 -30.70 22.07 -26.81
CA CYS A 15 -31.24 23.35 -27.29
C CYS A 15 -31.42 24.50 -26.30
N ALA A 16 -30.42 25.39 -26.21
CA ALA A 16 -30.53 26.83 -26.49
C ALA A 16 -29.24 27.56 -26.07
N GLY A 17 -28.71 28.41 -26.96
CA GLY A 17 -27.42 29.06 -26.81
C GLY A 17 -27.25 29.89 -25.52
N ARG A 18 -26.09 29.71 -24.88
CA ARG A 18 -25.29 30.74 -24.19
C ARG A 18 -23.95 30.14 -23.75
N GLN A 19 -22.87 30.88 -23.96
CA GLN A 19 -21.50 30.51 -23.58
C GLN A 19 -21.40 30.24 -22.07
N PRO A 20 -20.66 29.21 -21.61
CA PRO A 20 -20.44 29.02 -20.18
C PRO A 20 -19.39 30.00 -19.65
N LEU A 21 -19.83 30.90 -18.77
CA LEU A 21 -18.96 31.66 -17.87
C LEU A 21 -18.29 30.70 -16.89
N PHE A 22 -16.96 30.64 -16.92
CA PHE A 22 -16.14 29.98 -15.88
C PHE A 22 -16.40 30.69 -14.54
N ARG A 23 -16.97 29.99 -13.56
CA ARG A 23 -17.15 30.51 -12.19
C ARG A 23 -16.46 29.58 -11.21
N GLU A 24 -15.30 30.01 -10.75
CA GLU A 24 -14.53 29.42 -9.67
C GLU A 24 -15.37 29.49 -8.37
N GLN A 25 -15.91 28.36 -7.91
CA GLN A 25 -16.58 28.28 -6.61
C GLN A 25 -15.59 27.74 -5.57
N ARG A 26 -15.03 28.66 -4.77
CA ARG A 26 -14.45 28.31 -3.47
C ARG A 26 -15.57 27.84 -2.55
N LEU A 27 -15.64 26.54 -2.30
CA LEU A 27 -16.47 25.99 -1.23
C LEU A 27 -15.77 26.21 0.11
N CYS A 28 -15.92 27.41 0.66
CA CYS A 28 -15.69 27.68 2.08
C CYS A 28 -17.02 27.40 2.81
N GLY A 29 -17.17 26.18 3.32
CA GLY A 29 -18.41 25.71 3.96
C GLY A 29 -18.12 24.69 5.06
N ARG A 30 -18.70 24.95 6.24
CA ARG A 30 -18.56 24.19 7.48
C ARG A 30 -19.08 22.75 7.31
N LEU A 31 -18.22 21.76 7.56
CA LEU A 31 -18.55 20.34 7.39
C LEU A 31 -19.39 19.81 8.57
N PRO A 32 -20.37 18.90 8.33
CA PRO A 32 -21.26 18.36 9.36
C PRO A 32 -20.54 17.46 10.38
N ARG A 33 -21.04 17.39 11.62
CA ARG A 33 -20.37 16.85 12.83
C ARG A 33 -20.16 15.31 12.89
N ASN A 34 -20.31 14.59 11.79
CA ASN A 34 -20.24 13.12 11.75
C ASN A 34 -19.47 12.57 10.54
N TRP A 35 -18.68 13.39 9.87
CA TRP A 35 -17.66 12.93 8.93
C TRP A 35 -16.35 12.64 9.71
N ALA A 36 -15.90 11.39 9.69
CA ALA A 36 -14.50 11.12 9.98
C ALA A 36 -13.69 11.64 8.80
N VAL A 37 -12.83 12.62 9.04
CA VAL A 37 -11.77 12.98 8.10
C VAL A 37 -10.80 11.81 8.09
N ILE A 38 -11.03 10.83 7.23
CA ILE A 38 -9.96 9.93 6.84
C ILE A 38 -9.06 10.79 5.97
N ARG A 39 -8.05 11.40 6.62
CA ARG A 39 -6.91 11.98 5.91
C ARG A 39 -6.20 10.79 5.26
N LEU A 40 -6.58 10.46 4.04
CA LEU A 40 -5.74 9.67 3.16
C LEU A 40 -4.55 10.57 2.87
N GLU A 41 -3.46 10.41 3.62
CA GLU A 41 -2.15 10.91 3.21
C GLU A 41 -1.76 10.16 1.95
N GLY A 42 -2.32 10.62 0.82
CA GLY A 42 -1.99 10.15 -0.50
C GLY A 42 -0.51 10.39 -0.77
N GLN A 43 0.12 9.41 -1.42
CA GLN A 43 1.51 9.39 -1.91
C GLN A 43 2.62 8.89 -0.94
N ALA A 44 2.33 8.14 0.12
CA ALA A 44 3.39 7.48 0.89
C ALA A 44 3.78 6.09 0.34
N ASP A 45 2.84 5.29 -0.18
CA ASP A 45 3.10 3.86 -0.45
C ASP A 45 4.12 3.60 -1.57
N THR A 46 4.17 4.44 -2.61
CA THR A 46 5.04 4.19 -3.77
C THR A 46 6.46 4.75 -3.62
N LEU A 47 6.69 5.69 -2.70
CA LEU A 47 8.02 6.26 -2.41
C LEU A 47 8.69 5.64 -1.18
N THR A 48 7.98 4.78 -0.45
CA THR A 48 8.52 4.09 0.73
C THR A 48 9.71 3.18 0.37
N PHE A 49 9.75 2.62 -0.84
CA PHE A 49 10.83 1.73 -1.30
C PHE A 49 12.25 2.33 -1.31
N MET A 50 12.41 3.67 -1.29
CA MET A 50 13.74 4.32 -1.27
C MET A 50 14.10 4.92 0.10
N GLN A 51 13.18 4.91 1.07
CA GLN A 51 13.45 5.40 2.41
C GLN A 51 13.99 4.25 3.26
N THR A 52 15.05 4.47 4.02
CA THR A 52 15.48 3.49 5.03
C THR A 52 14.90 3.88 6.38
N LYS A 53 14.60 2.90 7.23
CA LYS A 53 14.03 3.10 8.56
C LYS A 53 14.80 2.28 9.58
N THR A 54 14.92 2.81 10.78
CA THR A 54 15.47 2.04 11.91
C THR A 54 14.41 1.06 12.41
N ILE A 55 14.78 -0.22 12.46
CA ILE A 55 14.05 -1.27 13.17
C ILE A 55 14.97 -1.88 14.22
N TYR A 56 14.40 -2.66 15.13
CA TYR A 56 15.10 -3.25 16.27
C TYR A 56 15.11 -4.77 16.12
N ILE A 57 16.30 -5.38 16.08
CA ILE A 57 16.47 -6.82 16.00
C ILE A 57 16.75 -7.38 17.40
N PRO A 58 16.01 -8.41 17.85
CA PRO A 58 16.32 -9.10 19.10
C PRO A 58 17.71 -9.74 19.04
N MET A 59 18.48 -9.56 20.11
CA MET A 59 19.75 -10.26 20.31
C MET A 59 19.48 -11.60 21.00
N LEU A 60 20.15 -12.63 20.51
CA LEU A 60 20.16 -13.97 21.10
C LEU A 60 21.28 -14.04 22.15
N ASP A 61 21.12 -14.94 23.12
CA ASP A 61 22.13 -15.30 24.13
C ASP A 61 22.61 -14.20 25.10
N GLU A 62 21.96 -13.03 25.14
CA GLU A 62 22.25 -11.93 26.08
C GLU A 62 21.74 -12.18 27.52
N GLY A 63 21.03 -13.29 27.76
CA GLY A 63 20.41 -13.61 29.06
C GLY A 63 19.25 -12.69 29.48
N THR A 64 19.03 -11.59 28.75
CA THR A 64 17.94 -10.64 28.91
C THR A 64 17.43 -10.18 27.55
N ALA A 65 16.23 -9.59 27.49
CA ALA A 65 15.68 -9.07 26.24
C ALA A 65 16.41 -7.78 25.84
N VAL A 66 17.33 -7.90 24.88
CA VAL A 66 18.11 -6.80 24.32
C VAL A 66 17.83 -6.72 22.82
N TRP A 67 17.77 -5.50 22.29
CA TRP A 67 17.58 -5.25 20.87
C TRP A 67 18.67 -4.33 20.33
N THR A 68 19.10 -4.60 19.10
CA THR A 68 20.05 -3.75 18.38
C THR A 68 19.32 -2.96 17.28
N PRO A 69 19.57 -1.64 17.15
CA PRO A 69 18.99 -0.84 16.08
C PRO A 69 19.70 -1.11 14.75
N VAL A 70 18.93 -1.36 13.70
CA VAL A 70 19.44 -1.61 12.35
C VAL A 70 18.71 -0.78 11.32
N ILE A 71 19.40 -0.47 10.24
CA ILE A 71 18.82 0.18 9.07
C ILE A 71 18.15 -0.89 8.21
N ALA A 72 16.89 -0.67 7.87
CA ALA A 72 16.10 -1.57 7.05
C ALA A 72 15.36 -0.83 5.93
N GLN A 73 15.15 -1.51 4.82
CA GLN A 73 14.33 -1.05 3.71
C GLN A 73 12.88 -1.53 3.93
N PRO A 74 11.90 -0.63 4.05
CA PRO A 74 10.50 -0.99 4.12
C PRO A 74 10.02 -1.56 2.76
N ILE A 75 9.34 -2.70 2.82
CA ILE A 75 8.68 -3.34 1.67
C ILE A 75 7.18 -3.09 1.71
N SER A 76 6.59 -3.14 2.90
CA SER A 76 5.19 -2.83 3.17
C SER A 76 5.03 -2.30 4.59
N SER A 77 3.80 -2.02 5.02
CA SER A 77 3.51 -1.47 6.36
C SER A 77 4.10 -2.29 7.50
N ALA A 78 4.10 -3.62 7.39
CA ALA A 78 4.58 -4.54 8.43
C ALA A 78 5.80 -5.36 8.01
N THR A 79 6.36 -5.16 6.81
CA THR A 79 7.46 -5.97 6.28
C THR A 79 8.66 -5.11 5.91
N TYR A 80 9.84 -5.50 6.41
CA TYR A 80 11.09 -4.77 6.22
C TYR A 80 12.21 -5.72 5.83
N ARG A 81 13.11 -5.29 4.93
CA ARG A 81 14.36 -6.00 4.60
C ARG A 81 15.51 -5.41 5.39
N ILE A 82 16.24 -6.24 6.13
CA ILE A 82 17.39 -5.81 6.92
C ILE A 82 18.53 -5.40 5.99
N GLY A 83 19.00 -4.16 6.09
CA GLY A 83 20.08 -3.61 5.25
C GLY A 83 21.43 -3.49 5.96
N SER A 84 21.45 -3.53 7.30
CA SER A 84 22.69 -3.47 8.10
C SER A 84 23.33 -4.84 8.26
N GLU A 85 24.65 -4.86 8.37
CA GLU A 85 25.44 -5.98 8.88
C GLU A 85 25.85 -5.71 10.33
N PRO A 86 26.04 -6.76 11.17
CA PRO A 86 26.60 -6.60 12.51
C PRO A 86 27.94 -5.88 12.47
N LEU A 87 28.19 -4.95 13.39
CA LEU A 87 29.47 -4.25 13.47
C LEU A 87 30.56 -5.18 14.05
N TYR A 88 30.16 -6.07 14.96
CA TYR A 88 31.01 -7.08 15.58
C TYR A 88 30.39 -8.47 15.39
N PRO A 89 30.59 -9.13 14.23
CA PRO A 89 29.92 -10.40 13.90
C PRO A 89 30.20 -11.56 14.87
N ASP A 90 31.32 -11.52 15.60
CA ASP A 90 31.70 -12.55 16.57
C ASP A 90 31.02 -12.35 17.93
N ASP A 91 30.58 -11.12 18.24
CA ASP A 91 29.97 -10.75 19.53
C ASP A 91 28.46 -10.46 19.40
N GLU A 92 27.98 -10.18 18.20
CA GLU A 92 26.59 -9.84 17.93
C GLU A 92 25.81 -11.04 17.38
N ASN A 93 25.07 -11.73 18.25
CA ASN A 93 24.19 -12.82 17.83
C ASN A 93 22.77 -12.32 17.54
N TRP A 94 22.47 -11.97 16.28
CA TRP A 94 21.16 -11.45 15.89
C TRP A 94 20.13 -12.56 15.61
N ALA A 95 18.88 -12.36 16.03
CA ALA A 95 17.78 -13.29 15.73
C ALA A 95 17.45 -13.38 14.22
N PHE A 96 17.78 -12.35 13.44
CA PHE A 96 17.53 -12.27 12.00
C PHE A 96 18.75 -11.71 11.27
N ARG A 97 18.98 -12.18 10.03
CA ARG A 97 20.20 -11.86 9.27
C ARG A 97 20.02 -10.67 8.34
N SER A 98 21.14 -10.05 7.97
CA SER A 98 21.21 -9.06 6.90
C SER A 98 20.65 -9.62 5.58
N GLY A 99 19.93 -8.79 4.84
CA GLY A 99 19.21 -9.17 3.62
C GLY A 99 17.91 -9.94 3.86
N GLN A 100 17.65 -10.44 5.07
CA GLN A 100 16.41 -11.14 5.39
C GLN A 100 15.23 -10.15 5.47
N GLU A 101 14.07 -10.61 5.00
CA GLU A 101 12.80 -9.91 5.16
C GLU A 101 12.12 -10.38 6.45
N VAL A 102 11.71 -9.42 7.28
CA VAL A 102 11.11 -9.65 8.59
C VAL A 102 9.78 -8.92 8.72
N THR A 103 8.87 -9.53 9.48
CA THR A 103 7.68 -8.86 9.98
C THR A 103 8.05 -8.07 11.24
N VAL A 104 7.54 -6.86 11.34
CA VAL A 104 7.77 -5.98 12.49
C VAL A 104 6.48 -5.61 13.22
N GLU A 105 6.59 -5.38 14.52
CA GLU A 105 5.52 -4.88 15.38
C GLU A 105 5.98 -3.66 16.16
N GLU A 106 5.03 -2.78 16.53
CA GLU A 106 5.31 -1.71 17.48
C GLU A 106 5.55 -2.27 18.88
N HIS A 107 6.63 -1.81 19.50
CA HIS A 107 7.02 -2.20 20.85
C HIS A 107 7.33 -0.94 21.67
N THR A 108 6.84 -0.91 22.90
CA THR A 108 7.20 0.12 23.88
C THR A 108 8.33 -0.38 24.75
N PHE A 109 9.49 0.26 24.66
CA PHE A 109 10.68 -0.06 25.45
C PHE A 109 10.54 0.41 26.90
N GLN A 110 11.44 -0.07 27.77
CA GLN A 110 11.41 0.24 29.21
C GLN A 110 11.59 1.74 29.52
N ASP A 111 12.22 2.49 28.62
CA ASP A 111 12.39 3.94 28.71
C ASP A 111 11.12 4.72 28.29
N GLY A 112 10.06 4.03 27.87
CA GLY A 112 8.80 4.61 27.39
C GLY A 112 8.80 4.99 25.91
N ASN A 113 9.90 4.80 25.19
CA ASN A 113 9.95 5.04 23.75
C ASN A 113 9.28 3.90 22.97
N CYS A 114 8.70 4.22 21.81
CA CYS A 114 8.14 3.22 20.90
C CYS A 114 9.03 3.03 19.67
N GLY A 115 9.19 1.78 19.23
CA GLY A 115 9.91 1.44 18.01
C GLY A 115 9.40 0.16 17.35
N LEU A 116 9.89 -0.13 16.15
CA LEU A 116 9.51 -1.31 15.39
C LEU A 116 10.48 -2.46 15.67
N VAL A 117 9.99 -3.55 16.26
CA VAL A 117 10.79 -4.73 16.59
C VAL A 117 10.51 -5.84 15.59
N ALA A 118 11.55 -6.50 15.09
CA ALA A 118 11.41 -7.70 14.27
C ALA A 118 10.88 -8.87 15.12
N VAL A 119 9.73 -9.42 14.73
CA VAL A 119 9.04 -10.50 15.47
C VAL A 119 9.08 -11.85 14.76
N GLY A 120 9.42 -11.87 13.47
CA GLY A 120 9.51 -13.11 12.71
C GLY A 120 9.96 -12.91 11.26
N PRO A 121 10.27 -13.99 10.55
CA PRO A 121 10.46 -13.95 9.09
C PRO A 121 9.20 -13.41 8.41
N ALA A 122 9.38 -12.63 7.34
CA ALA A 122 8.26 -12.09 6.60
C ALA A 122 7.45 -13.22 5.96
N ALA A 123 6.19 -13.37 6.38
CA ALA A 123 5.24 -14.29 5.75
C ALA A 123 4.40 -13.52 4.72
N HIS A 124 4.95 -13.34 3.52
CA HIS A 124 4.16 -12.83 2.39
C HIS A 124 4.47 -13.62 1.13
N ALA A 125 3.43 -13.95 0.39
CA ALA A 125 3.57 -14.50 -0.94
C ALA A 125 3.94 -13.37 -1.89
N ARG A 126 5.15 -13.41 -2.45
CA ARG A 126 5.48 -12.55 -3.59
C ARG A 126 4.71 -13.06 -4.79
N TRP A 127 3.87 -12.21 -5.36
CA TRP A 127 3.11 -12.57 -6.55
C TRP A 127 3.44 -11.63 -7.70
N ASP A 128 4.05 -12.19 -8.74
CA ASP A 128 4.24 -11.51 -10.01
C ASP A 128 2.95 -11.63 -10.84
N LEU A 129 2.17 -10.55 -10.88
CA LEU A 129 1.04 -10.41 -11.81
C LEU A 129 1.56 -10.02 -13.19
N THR A 130 0.94 -10.57 -14.23
CA THR A 130 1.14 -10.07 -15.58
C THR A 130 0.58 -8.65 -15.71
N ARG A 131 1.01 -7.92 -16.75
CA ARG A 131 0.47 -6.59 -17.05
C ARG A 131 -1.06 -6.63 -17.19
N ALA A 132 -1.60 -7.60 -17.93
CA ALA A 132 -3.03 -7.74 -18.14
C ALA A 132 -3.79 -7.97 -16.82
N GLU A 133 -3.28 -8.83 -15.94
CA GLU A 133 -3.90 -9.07 -14.62
C GLU A 133 -3.84 -7.82 -13.72
N THR A 134 -2.77 -7.05 -13.83
CA THR A 134 -2.62 -5.79 -13.11
C THR A 134 -3.65 -4.77 -13.58
N ASP A 135 -3.86 -4.66 -14.90
CA ASP A 135 -4.87 -3.77 -15.48
C ASP A 135 -6.29 -4.15 -15.02
N ILE A 136 -6.60 -5.46 -14.98
CA ILE A 136 -7.89 -5.96 -14.46
C ILE A 136 -8.13 -5.51 -13.03
N VAL A 137 -7.15 -5.71 -12.13
CA VAL A 137 -7.27 -5.33 -10.72
C VAL A 137 -7.39 -3.82 -10.57
N GLN A 138 -6.55 -3.07 -11.26
CA GLN A 138 -6.53 -1.62 -11.18
C GLN A 138 -7.86 -1.00 -11.62
N ASN A 139 -8.39 -1.45 -12.76
CA ASN A 139 -9.68 -0.98 -13.27
C ASN A 139 -10.82 -1.37 -12.32
N ALA A 140 -10.85 -2.62 -11.86
CA ALA A 140 -11.87 -3.06 -10.90
C ALA A 140 -11.87 -2.23 -9.62
N LEU A 141 -10.70 -1.98 -9.03
CA LEU A 141 -10.57 -1.14 -7.84
C LEU A 141 -10.99 0.30 -8.10
N ASN A 142 -10.64 0.86 -9.27
CA ASN A 142 -11.06 2.20 -9.64
C ASN A 142 -12.59 2.34 -9.67
N GLU A 143 -13.29 1.39 -10.30
CA GLU A 143 -14.75 1.45 -10.39
C GLU A 143 -15.40 1.27 -9.00
N ILE A 144 -14.89 0.33 -8.18
CA ILE A 144 -15.41 0.09 -6.81
C ILE A 144 -15.21 1.32 -5.92
N CYS A 145 -14.01 1.89 -5.89
CA CYS A 145 -13.70 3.05 -5.06
C CYS A 145 -14.53 4.29 -5.45
N ASN A 146 -14.90 4.40 -6.73
CA ASN A 146 -15.77 5.47 -7.23
C ASN A 146 -17.28 5.14 -7.14
N GLY A 147 -17.64 3.98 -6.59
CA GLY A 147 -19.03 3.56 -6.42
C GLY A 147 -19.77 3.25 -7.72
N ILE A 148 -19.04 2.93 -8.80
CA ILE A 148 -19.60 2.70 -10.13
C ILE A 148 -20.09 1.24 -10.21
N SER A 149 -21.37 1.08 -10.56
CA SER A 149 -21.94 -0.25 -10.87
C SER A 149 -21.63 -0.63 -12.31
N LEU A 150 -21.06 -1.82 -12.50
CA LEU A 150 -20.56 -2.26 -13.81
C LEU A 150 -21.66 -2.71 -14.77
N GLY A 151 -22.79 -3.25 -14.26
CA GLY A 151 -23.91 -3.71 -15.07
C GLY A 151 -23.47 -4.52 -16.30
N ASP A 152 -24.01 -4.16 -17.46
CA ASP A 152 -23.66 -4.76 -18.76
C ASP A 152 -22.36 -4.17 -19.37
N GLU A 153 -21.74 -3.15 -18.75
CA GLU A 153 -20.51 -2.50 -19.21
C GLU A 153 -19.23 -3.16 -18.67
N PHE A 154 -19.34 -4.28 -17.94
CA PHE A 154 -18.23 -4.93 -17.24
C PHE A 154 -16.98 -5.04 -18.11
N GLU A 155 -17.09 -5.60 -19.32
CA GLU A 155 -15.92 -5.88 -20.15
C GLU A 155 -15.21 -4.61 -20.61
N THR A 156 -15.97 -3.54 -20.89
CA THR A 156 -15.41 -2.27 -21.34
C THR A 156 -14.75 -1.51 -20.19
N ARG A 157 -15.33 -1.60 -18.99
CA ARG A 157 -14.82 -0.91 -17.78
C ARG A 157 -13.60 -1.61 -17.18
N ILE A 158 -13.63 -2.94 -17.14
CA ILE A 158 -12.55 -3.73 -16.56
C ILE A 158 -11.44 -3.97 -17.57
N GLY A 159 -11.76 -3.99 -18.87
CA GLY A 159 -10.82 -4.38 -19.93
C GLY A 159 -10.59 -5.89 -20.01
N ALA A 160 -11.51 -6.67 -19.45
CA ALA A 160 -11.49 -8.14 -19.47
C ALA A 160 -12.88 -8.72 -19.31
N THR A 161 -13.06 -9.96 -19.76
CA THR A 161 -14.29 -10.72 -19.59
C THR A 161 -14.51 -11.10 -18.12
N VAL A 162 -15.76 -11.39 -17.75
CA VAL A 162 -16.10 -11.91 -16.42
C VAL A 162 -15.36 -13.24 -16.14
N GLY A 163 -15.13 -14.05 -17.17
CA GLY A 163 -14.39 -15.31 -17.07
C GLY A 163 -12.92 -15.10 -16.70
N GLU A 164 -12.24 -14.16 -17.36
CA GLU A 164 -10.84 -13.82 -17.07
C GLU A 164 -10.67 -13.25 -15.66
N ALA A 165 -11.56 -12.34 -15.25
CA ALA A 165 -11.55 -11.80 -13.89
C ALA A 165 -11.76 -12.89 -12.83
N ARG A 166 -12.67 -13.84 -13.07
CA ARG A 166 -12.89 -14.99 -12.17
C ARG A 166 -11.68 -15.91 -12.12
N ALA A 167 -11.08 -16.24 -13.26
CA ALA A 167 -9.88 -17.07 -13.32
C ALA A 167 -8.70 -16.42 -12.56
N LEU A 168 -8.56 -15.10 -12.64
CA LEU A 168 -7.60 -14.36 -11.83
C LEU A 168 -7.91 -14.51 -10.35
N LEU A 169 -9.15 -14.26 -9.91
CA LEU A 169 -9.56 -14.41 -8.50
C LEU A 169 -9.34 -15.83 -7.96
N GLU A 170 -9.60 -16.86 -8.76
CA GLU A 170 -9.32 -18.25 -8.38
C GLU A 170 -7.83 -18.47 -8.13
N ARG A 171 -6.96 -17.96 -9.02
CA ARG A 171 -5.51 -17.98 -8.84
C ARG A 171 -5.07 -17.22 -7.59
N VAL A 172 -5.65 -16.03 -7.31
CA VAL A 172 -5.41 -15.28 -6.05
C VAL A 172 -5.72 -16.17 -4.84
N SER A 173 -6.90 -16.80 -4.86
CA SER A 173 -7.42 -17.56 -3.72
C SER A 173 -6.67 -18.86 -3.45
N GLY A 174 -6.04 -19.45 -4.46
CA GLY A 174 -5.24 -20.67 -4.33
C GLY A 174 -3.93 -20.43 -3.57
N LEU A 175 -3.36 -19.24 -3.70
CA LEU A 175 -2.10 -18.86 -3.05
C LEU A 175 -2.27 -18.48 -1.58
N ARG A 176 -3.43 -17.95 -1.19
CA ARG A 176 -3.72 -17.57 0.21
C ARG A 176 -3.91 -18.77 1.15
N ARG A 177 -3.97 -20.00 0.61
CA ARG A 177 -4.29 -21.24 1.33
C ARG A 177 -3.10 -22.18 1.50
N GLN A 178 -1.90 -21.75 1.11
CA GLN A 178 -0.65 -22.47 1.31
C GLN A 178 0.17 -21.73 2.37
#